data_AF-A0A844GFN7-F1
#
_entry.id   AF-A0A844GFN7-F1
#
_cell.length_a   1.000
_cell.length_b   1.000
_cell.length_c   1.000
_cell.angle_alpha   90.00
_cell.angle_beta   90.00
_cell.angle_gamma   90.00
#
_symmetry.space_group_name_H-M   'P 1'
#
loop_
_entity.id
_entity.type
_entity.pdbx_description
1 polymer ?
#
loop_
_entity_poly.entity_id
_entity_poly.type
_entity_poly.pdbx_seq_one_letter_code
_entity_poly.pdbx_strand_id
1 'polypeptide(L)'
;MTMTTVKLGGRLGQEFGHVWHLDIDRPSEAVRAIEANRPGFAKRIADLADMGLVFRVRLNKRPVDEEEIEVRHGGQTLTIMPIVRGACAVGRIVIGAALIAASFIPALLARHGERR
;
A
#
# COMPACT_ATOMS: atom_id res chain seq x y z
N MET A 1 -10.01 -4.81 -14.55
CA MET A 1 -8.91 -4.14 -13.84
C MET A 1 -9.08 -2.66 -14.15
N THR A 2 -8.90 -1.79 -13.15
CA THR A 2 -9.21 -0.36 -13.28
C THR A 2 -7.93 0.44 -13.09
N MET A 3 -7.70 1.42 -13.96
CA MET A 3 -6.53 2.27 -13.89
C MET A 3 -6.53 3.08 -12.59
N THR A 4 -5.52 2.85 -11.76
CA THR A 4 -5.35 3.44 -10.43
C THR A 4 -4.12 4.33 -10.43
N THR A 5 -4.28 5.56 -9.94
CA THR A 5 -3.13 6.45 -9.73
C THR A 5 -2.54 6.18 -8.35
N VAL A 6 -1.30 5.68 -8.28
CA VAL A 6 -0.57 5.47 -7.02
C VAL A 6 0.43 6.60 -6.81
N LYS A 7 0.34 7.28 -5.68
CA LYS A 7 1.23 8.36 -5.27
C LYS A 7 2.14 7.89 -4.14
N LEU A 8 3.46 8.00 -4.35
CA LEU A 8 4.47 7.67 -3.36
C LEU A 8 5.02 8.93 -2.70
N GLY A 9 4.92 8.98 -1.37
CA GLY A 9 5.45 10.06 -0.55
C GLY A 9 6.88 9.82 -0.06
N GLY A 10 7.55 10.89 0.37
CA GLY A 10 8.84 10.83 1.05
C GLY A 10 9.91 10.08 0.25
N ARG A 11 10.71 9.27 0.96
CA ARG A 11 11.82 8.50 0.37
C ARG A 11 11.36 7.53 -0.72
N LEU A 12 10.17 6.92 -0.59
CA LEU A 12 9.64 6.02 -1.63
C LEU A 12 9.44 6.75 -2.96
N GLY A 13 8.89 7.96 -2.94
CA GLY A 13 8.69 8.75 -4.15
C GLY A 13 10.00 9.25 -4.77
N GLN A 14 10.99 9.58 -3.94
CA GLN A 14 12.33 9.99 -4.40
C GLN A 14 13.07 8.84 -5.09
N GLU A 15 12.98 7.64 -4.52
CA GLU A 15 13.74 6.47 -4.99
C GLU A 15 13.03 5.73 -6.12
N PHE A 16 11.69 5.68 -6.12
CA PHE A 16 10.92 4.86 -7.07
C PHE A 16 10.09 5.68 -8.05
N GLY A 17 9.90 6.98 -7.81
CA GLY A 17 9.04 7.85 -8.62
C GLY A 17 7.75 8.19 -7.88
N HIS A 18 7.33 9.45 -7.96
CA HIS A 18 6.23 9.97 -7.14
C HIS A 18 4.83 9.56 -7.60
N VAL A 19 4.64 9.28 -8.88
CA VAL A 19 3.32 9.00 -9.47
C VAL A 19 3.43 7.81 -10.40
N TRP A 20 2.55 6.84 -10.19
CA TRP A 20 2.41 5.63 -10.99
C TRP A 20 0.96 5.50 -11.47
N HIS A 21 0.77 5.01 -12.69
CA HIS A 21 -0.54 4.63 -13.20
C HIS A 21 -0.52 3.12 -13.40
N LEU A 22 -1.23 2.41 -12.53
CA LEU A 22 -1.16 0.95 -12.43
C LEU A 22 -2.54 0.37 -12.67
N ASP A 23 -2.60 -0.73 -13.40
CA ASP A 23 -3.83 -1.50 -13.58
C ASP A 23 -4.01 -2.48 -12.41
N ILE A 24 -4.49 -1.94 -11.29
CA ILE A 24 -4.68 -2.65 -10.02
C ILE A 24 -6.07 -2.40 -9.45
N ASP A 25 -6.59 -3.38 -8.71
CA ASP A 25 -7.95 -3.35 -8.16
C ASP A 25 -7.99 -3.22 -6.63
N ARG A 26 -6.87 -3.50 -5.95
CA ARG A 26 -6.70 -3.39 -4.48
C ARG A 26 -5.45 -2.60 -4.09
N PRO A 27 -5.44 -1.93 -2.93
CA PRO A 27 -4.24 -1.29 -2.39
C PRO A 27 -3.02 -2.22 -2.26
N SER A 28 -3.20 -3.48 -1.84
CA SER A 28 -2.11 -4.45 -1.71
C SER A 28 -1.37 -4.72 -3.02
N GLU A 29 -2.06 -4.59 -4.15
CA GLU A 29 -1.45 -4.90 -5.44
C GLU A 29 -0.40 -3.84 -5.85
N ALA A 30 -0.42 -2.66 -5.22
CA ALA A 30 0.50 -1.57 -5.54
C ALA A 30 1.97 -1.96 -5.34
N VAL A 31 2.31 -2.66 -4.26
CA VAL A 31 3.72 -3.03 -4.01
C VAL A 31 4.21 -4.02 -5.05
N ARG A 32 3.46 -5.09 -5.32
CA ARG A 32 3.88 -6.08 -6.33
C ARG A 32 3.91 -5.46 -7.74
N ALA A 33 2.99 -4.55 -8.05
CA ALA A 33 2.94 -3.89 -9.34
C ALA A 33 4.13 -2.94 -9.54
N ILE A 34 4.50 -2.17 -8.52
CA ILE A 34 5.70 -1.33 -8.55
C ILE A 34 6.96 -2.20 -8.59
N GLU A 35 7.06 -3.25 -7.77
CA GLU A 35 8.19 -4.19 -7.75
C GLU A 35 8.43 -4.80 -9.14
N ALA A 36 7.37 -5.23 -9.82
CA ALA A 36 7.47 -5.82 -11.16
C ALA A 36 8.00 -4.83 -12.21
N ASN A 37 7.75 -3.53 -12.04
CA ASN A 37 8.22 -2.49 -12.96
C ASN A 37 9.57 -1.89 -12.52
N ARG A 38 9.85 -1.87 -11.22
CA ARG A 38 11.06 -1.30 -10.61
C ARG A 38 11.46 -2.15 -9.40
N PRO A 39 12.33 -3.16 -9.62
CA PRO A 39 12.75 -4.09 -8.59
C PRO A 39 13.39 -3.42 -7.37
N GLY A 40 13.21 -4.02 -6.19
CA GLY A 40 13.75 -3.54 -4.91
C GLY A 40 12.79 -2.67 -4.10
N PHE A 41 11.57 -2.42 -4.59
CA PHE A 41 10.55 -1.65 -3.89
C PHE A 41 10.07 -2.33 -2.60
N ALA A 42 9.75 -3.62 -2.67
CA ALA A 42 9.34 -4.40 -1.51
C ALA A 42 10.44 -4.45 -0.44
N LYS A 43 11.69 -4.68 -0.86
CA LYS A 43 12.85 -4.62 0.04
C LYS A 43 12.96 -3.25 0.71
N ARG A 44 12.79 -2.17 -0.05
CA ARG A 44 12.88 -0.82 0.51
C ARG A 44 11.80 -0.54 1.55
N ILE A 45 10.58 -1.02 1.33
CA ILE A 45 9.51 -0.93 2.33
C ILE A 45 9.91 -1.64 3.62
N ALA A 46 10.51 -2.83 3.54
CA ALA A 46 11.02 -3.56 4.71
C ALA A 46 12.13 -2.78 5.42
N ASP A 47 13.14 -2.30 4.69
CA ASP A 47 14.26 -1.52 5.26
C ASP A 47 13.76 -0.27 6.00
N LEU A 48 12.78 0.45 5.43
CA LEU A 48 12.19 1.62 6.08
C LEU A 48 11.37 1.23 7.32
N ALA A 49 10.69 0.08 7.31
CA ALA A 49 9.98 -0.43 8.47
C ALA A 49 10.93 -0.74 9.63
N ASP A 50 12.07 -1.37 9.33
CA ASP A 50 13.12 -1.67 10.30
C ASP A 50 13.75 -0.39 10.88
N MET A 51 13.77 0.70 10.12
CA MET A 51 14.15 2.04 10.58
C MET A 51 13.07 2.73 11.43
N GLY A 52 11.98 2.04 11.78
CA GLY A 52 10.90 2.58 12.60
C GLY A 52 9.90 3.43 11.83
N LEU A 53 9.88 3.36 10.49
CA LEU A 53 8.83 3.97 9.70
C LEU A 53 7.64 3.03 9.57
N VAL A 54 6.48 3.63 9.38
CA VAL A 54 5.21 2.96 9.16
C VAL A 54 4.52 3.64 7.99
N PHE A 55 3.61 2.95 7.32
CA PHE A 55 3.08 3.40 6.03
C PHE A 55 1.62 3.80 6.17
N ARG A 56 1.34 5.09 5.95
CA ARG A 56 -0.03 5.57 5.84
C ARG A 56 -0.52 5.32 4.42
N VAL A 57 -1.56 4.52 4.30
CA VAL A 57 -2.25 4.25 3.04
C VAL A 57 -3.54 5.07 3.00
N ARG A 58 -3.80 5.75 1.88
CA ARG A 58 -5.01 6.54 1.66
C ARG A 58 -5.61 6.23 0.31
N LEU A 59 -6.93 6.08 0.26
CA LEU A 59 -7.70 6.10 -0.97
C LEU A 59 -8.37 7.46 -1.09
N ASN A 60 -8.03 8.19 -2.15
CA ASN A 60 -8.31 9.60 -2.35
C ASN A 60 -7.87 10.44 -1.13
N LYS A 61 -8.83 10.90 -0.33
CA LYS A 61 -8.57 11.68 0.89
C LYS A 61 -8.84 10.88 2.17
N ARG A 62 -9.32 9.64 2.07
CA ARG A 62 -9.68 8.78 3.21
C ARG A 62 -8.51 7.87 3.59
N PRO A 63 -8.14 7.79 4.88
CA PRO A 63 -7.22 6.75 5.35
C PRO A 63 -7.83 5.36 5.17
N VAL A 64 -6.97 4.37 4.97
CA VAL A 64 -7.33 2.96 4.78
C VAL A 64 -6.76 2.20 5.97
N ASP A 65 -7.62 1.41 6.61
CA ASP A 65 -7.20 0.51 7.69
C ASP A 65 -6.66 -0.81 7.12
N GLU A 66 -5.98 -1.62 7.94
CA GLU A 66 -5.33 -2.86 7.47
C GLU A 66 -6.32 -3.84 6.80
N GLU A 67 -7.53 -3.91 7.35
CA GLU A 67 -8.64 -4.73 6.82
C GLU A 67 -9.14 -4.25 5.45
N GLU A 68 -8.91 -2.97 5.12
CA GLU A 68 -9.36 -2.35 3.87
C GLU A 68 -8.33 -2.44 2.74
N ILE A 69 -7.10 -2.91 3.02
CA ILE A 69 -6.03 -3.08 2.02
C ILE A 69 -6.37 -4.13 0.96
N GLU A 70 -7.22 -5.10 1.32
CA GLU A 70 -7.69 -6.16 0.41
C GLU A 70 -9.04 -5.84 -0.25
N VAL A 71 -9.63 -4.68 0.05
CA VAL A 71 -10.92 -4.26 -0.49
C VAL A 71 -10.73 -3.64 -1.86
N ARG A 72 -11.63 -3.99 -2.79
CA ARG A 72 -11.63 -3.42 -4.15
C ARG A 72 -12.03 -1.95 -4.10
N HIS A 73 -11.28 -1.10 -4.81
CA HIS A 73 -11.49 0.36 -4.74
C HIS A 73 -11.84 1.01 -6.09
N GLY A 74 -11.90 0.26 -7.19
CA GLY A 74 -12.50 0.73 -8.44
C GLY A 74 -11.86 1.97 -9.07
N GLY A 75 -10.52 2.10 -9.06
CA GLY A 75 -9.81 3.15 -9.82
C GLY A 75 -9.57 4.48 -9.10
N GLN A 76 -9.60 4.47 -7.77
CA GLN A 76 -9.32 5.66 -6.95
C GLN A 76 -7.83 6.04 -6.94
N THR A 77 -7.49 7.24 -6.44
CA THR A 77 -6.09 7.61 -6.19
C THR A 77 -5.60 6.95 -4.91
N LEU A 78 -4.63 6.06 -4.99
CA LEU A 78 -3.95 5.47 -3.84
C LEU A 78 -2.75 6.35 -3.45
N THR A 79 -2.55 6.61 -2.16
CA THR A 79 -1.35 7.29 -1.66
C THR A 79 -0.69 6.45 -0.59
N ILE A 80 0.61 6.20 -0.72
CA ILE A 80 1.45 5.50 0.26
C ILE A 80 2.50 6.48 0.76
N MET A 81 2.42 6.87 2.03
CA MET A 81 3.38 7.77 2.65
C MET A 81 4.11 7.08 3.81
N PRO A 82 5.45 7.04 3.79
CA PRO A 82 6.21 6.65 4.96
C PRO A 82 6.14 7.76 6.01
N ILE A 83 5.84 7.41 7.26
CA ILE A 83 5.79 8.31 8.40
C ILE A 83 6.54 7.69 9.59
N VAL A 84 7.02 8.51 10.51
CA VAL A 84 7.65 8.02 11.75
C VAL A 84 6.58 7.37 12.63
N ARG A 85 6.88 6.20 13.22
CA ARG A 85 5.99 5.54 14.18
C ARG A 85 5.65 6.50 15.33
N GLY A 86 4.35 6.63 15.63
CA GLY A 86 3.84 7.58 16.64
C GLY A 86 3.45 8.97 16.11
N ALA A 87 3.74 9.30 14.85
CA ALA A 87 3.36 10.58 14.25
C ALA A 87 1.88 10.67 13.81
N CYS A 88 1.08 9.61 14.01
CA CYS A 88 -0.36 9.62 13.79
C CYS A 88 -1.07 8.50 14.55
N ALA A 89 -2.40 8.60 14.60
CA ALA A 89 -3.29 7.61 15.24
C ALA A 89 -2.97 6.19 14.76
N VAL A 90 -2.74 5.30 15.73
CA VAL A 90 -2.19 3.94 15.56
C VAL A 90 -3.06 3.04 14.67
N GLY A 91 -4.36 3.31 14.55
CA GLY A 91 -5.31 2.42 13.84
C GLY A 91 -5.30 2.49 12.31
N ARG A 92 -4.70 3.50 11.69
CA ARG A 92 -4.84 3.81 10.24
C ARG A 92 -3.56 3.63 9.42
N ILE A 93 -2.62 2.87 9.97
CA ILE A 93 -1.25 2.80 9.49
C ILE A 93 -0.84 1.34 9.38
N VAL A 94 -0.25 0.99 8.24
CA VAL A 94 0.21 -0.35 7.91
C VAL A 94 1.70 -0.46 8.22
N ILE A 95 2.11 -1.55 8.87
CA ILE A 95 3.53 -1.86 9.05
C ILE A 95 4.09 -2.36 7.71
N GLY A 96 5.34 -2.03 7.36
CA GLY A 96 5.91 -2.40 6.06
C GLY A 96 5.85 -3.91 5.78
N ALA A 97 6.10 -4.74 6.79
CA ALA A 97 5.93 -6.19 6.67
C ALA A 97 4.50 -6.61 6.30
N ALA A 98 3.48 -6.00 6.90
CA ALA A 98 2.08 -6.26 6.57
C ALA A 98 1.73 -5.80 5.15
N LEU A 99 2.21 -4.62 4.76
CA LEU A 99 2.01 -4.10 3.41
C LEU A 99 2.62 -5.03 2.35
N ILE A 100 3.82 -5.54 2.59
CA ILE A 100 4.47 -6.52 1.71
C ILE A 100 3.69 -7.84 1.72
N ALA A 101 3.36 -8.39 2.89
CA ALA A 101 2.66 -9.67 3.00
C ALA A 101 1.34 -9.67 2.22
N ALA A 102 0.52 -8.61 2.38
CA ALA A 102 -0.72 -8.44 1.64
C ALA A 102 -0.51 -8.43 0.12
N SER A 103 0.63 -7.91 -0.33
CA SER A 103 0.94 -7.78 -1.76
C SER A 103 1.31 -9.10 -2.44
N PHE A 104 1.92 -10.03 -1.70
CA PHE A 104 2.44 -11.29 -2.24
C PHE A 104 1.59 -12.51 -1.88
N ILE A 105 0.69 -12.39 -0.91
CA ILE A 105 -0.28 -13.43 -0.60
C ILE A 105 -1.53 -13.17 -1.46
N PRO A 106 -1.76 -13.92 -2.56
CA PRO A 106 -3.04 -13.84 -3.25
C PRO A 106 -4.14 -14.15 -2.24
N ALA A 107 -5.12 -13.26 -2.11
CA ALA A 107 -6.20 -13.26 -1.12
C ALA A 107 -6.98 -14.58 -1.03
N LEU A 108 -6.35 -15.61 -0.45
CA LEU A 108 -6.97 -16.89 -0.11
C LEU A 108 -7.74 -16.76 1.21
N LEU A 109 -7.49 -15.70 1.99
CA LEU A 109 -8.08 -15.44 3.30
C LEU A 109 -9.27 -14.46 3.27
N ALA A 110 -9.58 -13.83 2.14
CA ALA A 110 -10.71 -12.89 2.03
C ALA A 110 -12.05 -13.55 1.63
N ARG A 111 -12.21 -14.88 1.81
CA ARG A 111 -13.48 -15.60 1.54
C ARG A 111 -14.37 -15.78 2.76
N HIS A 112 -14.29 -14.89 3.76
CA HIS A 112 -15.26 -14.85 4.84
C HIS A 112 -15.72 -13.42 5.10
N GLY A 113 -16.71 -12.96 4.33
CA GLY A 113 -17.22 -11.60 4.55
C GLY A 113 -18.37 -11.11 3.68
N GLU A 114 -18.71 -11.75 2.56
CA GLU A 114 -19.85 -11.29 1.75
C GLU A 114 -20.98 -12.33 1.76
N ARG A 115 -21.78 -12.29 2.82
CA ARG A 115 -23.19 -12.70 2.77
C ARG A 115 -24.01 -11.66 3.53
N ARG A 116 -24.59 -10.71 2.81
CA ARG A 116 -26.04 -10.42 2.79
C ARG A 116 -26.34 -9.25 1.86
#